data_AF-A0A973NPM0-F1
#
_entry.id   AF-A0A973NPM0-F1
#
_cell.length_a   1.000
_cell.length_b   1.000
_cell.length_c   1.000
_cell.angle_alpha   90.00
_cell.angle_beta   90.00
_cell.angle_gamma   90.00
#
_symmetry.space_group_name_H-M   'P 1'
#
loop_
_entity.id
_entity.type
_entity.pdbx_description
1 polymer ?
#
loop_
_entity_poly.entity_id
_entity_poly.type
_entity_poly.pdbx_seq_one_letter_code
_entity_poly.pdbx_strand_id
1 'polypeptide(L)'
;MAITSFGFAALLVVPGLDHRFGWSHEPGAVAAIGDLLHLAGWLGILGVFRANSFAAATIQVAPGQRVISTGPYAIVRHPMYATALLMLLGIPLALASWWGVVVCCLASCRRSRGA
;
A
#
# COMPACT_ATOMS: atom_id res chain seq x y z
N MET A 1 -2.32 -7.32 -15.61
CA MET A 1 -2.83 -5.94 -15.53
C MET A 1 -4.30 -5.93 -15.12
N ALA A 2 -5.22 -6.54 -15.88
CA ALA A 2 -6.66 -6.54 -15.54
C ALA A 2 -7.00 -6.95 -14.10
N ILE A 3 -6.52 -8.11 -13.62
CA ILE A 3 -6.81 -8.61 -12.25
C ILE A 3 -6.40 -7.61 -11.17
N THR A 4 -5.22 -7.01 -11.29
CA THR A 4 -4.70 -6.04 -10.32
C THR A 4 -5.51 -4.75 -10.35
N SER A 5 -5.88 -4.27 -11.54
CA SER A 5 -6.76 -3.11 -11.69
C SER A 5 -8.15 -3.34 -11.10
N PHE A 6 -8.74 -4.52 -11.33
CA PHE A 6 -10.01 -4.91 -10.72
C PHE A 6 -9.91 -5.05 -9.21
N GLY A 7 -8.82 -5.65 -8.70
CA GLY A 7 -8.56 -5.75 -7.27
C GLY A 7 -8.43 -4.39 -6.61
N PHE A 8 -7.72 -3.45 -7.24
CA PHE A 8 -7.59 -2.07 -6.76
C PHE A 8 -8.93 -1.33 -6.72
N ALA A 9 -9.74 -1.44 -7.79
CA ALA A 9 -11.08 -0.86 -7.81
C ALA A 9 -11.98 -1.48 -6.72
N ALA A 10 -11.94 -2.80 -6.56
CA ALA A 10 -12.69 -3.49 -5.52
C ALA A 10 -12.28 -3.05 -4.10
N LEU A 11 -10.99 -2.77 -3.88
CA LEU A 11 -10.46 -2.28 -2.60
C LEU A 11 -11.03 -0.91 -2.20
N LEU A 12 -11.49 -0.11 -3.16
CA LEU A 12 -12.16 1.17 -2.90
C LEU A 12 -13.68 1.03 -2.80
N VAL A 13 -14.29 0.18 -3.64
CA VAL A 13 -15.75 0.04 -3.72
C VAL A 13 -16.32 -0.83 -2.60
N VAL A 14 -15.67 -1.95 -2.28
CA VAL A 14 -16.18 -2.93 -1.31
C VAL A 14 -16.36 -2.33 0.08
N PRO A 15 -15.42 -1.53 0.64
CA PRO A 15 -15.65 -0.88 1.93
C PRO A 15 -16.83 0.10 1.92
N GLY A 16 -17.06 0.80 0.79
CA GLY A 16 -18.22 1.69 0.65
C GLY A 16 -19.55 0.92 0.65
N LEU A 17 -19.60 -0.24 -0.02
CA LEU A 17 -20.74 -1.14 0.03
C LEU A 17 -20.92 -1.75 1.43
N ASP A 18 -19.84 -2.16 2.05
CA ASP A 18 -19.81 -2.69 3.41
C ASP A 18 -20.41 -1.70 4.41
N HIS A 19 -19.98 -0.43 4.37
CA HIS A 19 -20.56 0.63 5.19
C HIS A 19 -22.04 0.92 4.85
N ARG A 20 -22.43 0.85 3.56
CA ARG A 20 -23.81 1.09 3.13
C ARG A 20 -24.77 0.00 3.61
N PHE A 21 -24.35 -1.25 3.59
CA PHE A 21 -25.16 -2.41 3.95
C PHE A 21 -24.91 -2.91 5.38
N GLY A 22 -23.91 -2.35 6.07
CA GLY A 22 -23.55 -2.68 7.45
C GLY A 22 -23.03 -4.11 7.63
N TRP A 23 -22.24 -4.64 6.68
CA TRP A 23 -21.76 -6.03 6.79
C TRP A 23 -20.71 -6.20 7.90
N SER A 24 -19.92 -5.15 8.16
CA SER A 24 -18.91 -5.08 9.22
C SER A 24 -19.40 -4.18 10.36
N HIS A 25 -19.04 -4.52 11.60
CA HIS A 25 -19.35 -3.75 12.81
C HIS A 25 -18.06 -3.53 13.59
N GLU A 26 -17.33 -2.48 13.21
CA GLU A 26 -15.97 -2.29 13.69
C GLU A 26 -15.87 -1.23 14.78
N PRO A 27 -15.06 -1.47 15.83
CA PRO A 27 -14.69 -0.43 16.77
C PRO A 27 -13.93 0.69 16.04
N GLY A 28 -14.26 1.96 16.32
CA GLY A 28 -13.55 3.12 15.74
C GLY A 28 -12.03 3.11 15.98
N ALA A 29 -11.56 2.35 16.98
CA ALA A 29 -10.14 2.11 17.21
C ALA A 29 -9.43 1.42 16.03
N VAL A 30 -10.11 0.51 15.31
CA VAL A 30 -9.56 -0.19 14.14
C VAL A 30 -9.35 0.80 12.99
N ALA A 31 -10.32 1.69 12.77
CA ALA A 31 -10.21 2.77 11.79
C ALA A 31 -9.01 3.69 12.11
N ALA A 32 -8.89 4.11 13.37
CA ALA A 32 -7.77 4.94 13.81
C ALA A 32 -6.39 4.27 13.60
N ILE A 33 -6.28 2.96 13.83
CA ILE A 33 -5.05 2.21 13.53
C ILE A 33 -4.78 2.21 12.02
N GLY A 34 -5.82 2.01 11.20
CA GLY A 34 -5.72 2.09 9.74
C GLY A 34 -5.20 3.44 9.26
N ASP A 35 -5.74 4.53 9.79
CA ASP A 35 -5.31 5.90 9.49
C ASP A 35 -3.83 6.12 9.87
N LEU A 36 -3.43 5.64 11.05
CA LEU A 36 -2.03 5.74 11.50
C LEU A 36 -1.08 4.96 10.60
N LEU A 37 -1.46 3.77 10.16
CA LEU A 37 -0.67 2.97 9.20
C LEU A 37 -0.57 3.68 7.85
N HIS A 38 -1.67 4.25 7.37
CA HIS A 38 -1.69 4.98 6.11
C HIS A 38 -0.82 6.24 6.18
N LEU A 39 -0.89 6.99 7.28
CA LEU A 39 -0.06 8.15 7.54
C LEU A 39 1.42 7.79 7.65
N ALA A 40 1.77 6.73 8.38
CA ALA A 40 3.13 6.23 8.47
C ALA A 40 3.69 5.84 7.10
N GLY A 41 2.84 5.24 6.25
CA GLY A 41 3.16 4.97 4.86
C GLY A 41 3.47 6.25 4.06
N TRP A 42 2.63 7.27 4.16
CA TRP A 42 2.92 8.56 3.51
C TRP A 42 4.24 9.18 3.97
N LEU A 43 4.51 9.19 5.27
CA LEU A 43 5.76 9.71 5.82
C LEU A 43 6.99 8.94 5.33
N GLY A 44 6.89 7.61 5.21
CA GLY A 44 7.96 6.80 4.65
C GLY A 44 8.24 7.12 3.17
N ILE A 45 7.19 7.34 2.36
CA ILE A 45 7.33 7.70 0.94
C ILE A 45 8.04 9.04 0.81
N LEU A 46 7.67 10.02 1.64
CA LEU A 46 8.35 11.31 1.70
C LEU A 46 9.82 11.16 2.11
N GLY A 47 10.12 10.25 3.04
CA GLY A 47 11.48 9.88 3.41
C GLY A 47 12.28 9.29 2.24
N VAL A 48 11.64 8.44 1.43
CA VAL A 48 12.26 7.87 0.22
C VAL A 48 12.53 8.96 -0.82
N PHE A 49 11.57 9.84 -1.09
CA PHE A 49 11.78 10.95 -2.04
C PHE A 49 12.84 11.94 -1.56
N ARG A 50 12.96 12.16 -0.25
CA ARG A 50 14.06 12.94 0.32
C ARG A 50 15.43 12.28 0.14
N ALA A 51 15.51 10.96 0.30
CA ALA A 51 16.76 10.22 0.19
C ALA A 51 17.16 9.92 -1.27
N ASN A 52 16.20 9.84 -2.19
CA ASN A 52 16.40 9.44 -3.56
C ASN A 52 15.71 10.36 -4.57
N SER A 53 16.48 11.30 -5.12
CA SER A 53 16.05 12.19 -6.21
C SER A 53 15.81 11.49 -7.54
N PHE A 54 16.29 10.25 -7.71
CA PHE A 54 16.10 9.42 -8.91
C PHE A 54 14.92 8.45 -8.79
N ALA A 55 14.13 8.53 -7.71
CA ALA A 55 12.97 7.67 -7.52
C ALA A 55 11.94 7.90 -8.65
N ALA A 56 11.57 6.83 -9.34
CA ALA A 56 10.62 6.86 -10.45
C ALA A 56 9.70 5.63 -10.41
N ALA A 57 8.49 5.78 -10.95
CA ALA A 57 7.52 4.68 -11.04
C ALA A 57 7.95 3.60 -12.05
N THR A 58 8.75 3.98 -13.05
CA THR A 58 9.30 3.07 -14.06
C THR A 58 10.78 2.85 -13.80
N ILE A 59 11.24 1.60 -13.94
CA ILE A 59 12.66 1.26 -13.83
C ILE A 59 13.36 1.85 -15.06
N GLN A 60 14.22 2.84 -14.82
CA GLN A 60 15.01 3.51 -15.84
C GLN A 60 16.39 3.85 -15.27
N VAL A 61 17.38 3.91 -16.17
CA VAL A 61 18.72 4.38 -15.84
C VAL A 61 18.80 5.84 -16.24
N ALA A 62 18.98 6.72 -15.25
CA ALA A 62 19.16 8.14 -15.50
C ALA A 62 20.66 8.51 -15.56
N PRO A 63 21.07 9.43 -16.45
CA PRO A 63 22.43 9.96 -16.45
C PRO A 63 22.83 10.50 -15.07
N GLY A 64 24.00 10.11 -14.57
CA GLY A 64 24.49 10.56 -13.26
C GLY A 64 23.83 9.92 -12.05
N GLN A 65 22.95 8.93 -12.23
CA GLN A 65 22.35 8.15 -11.15
C GLN A 65 23.42 7.42 -10.34
N ARG A 66 23.30 7.47 -9.02
CA ARG A 66 24.21 6.83 -8.07
C ARG A 66 23.43 5.86 -7.20
N VAL A 67 24.11 4.84 -6.67
CA VAL A 67 23.51 3.91 -5.71
C VAL A 67 23.36 4.63 -4.36
N ILE A 68 22.14 4.65 -3.83
CA ILE A 68 21.83 5.27 -2.54
C ILE A 68 21.76 4.19 -1.47
N SER A 69 22.55 4.38 -0.41
CA SER A 69 22.63 3.48 0.75
C SER A 69 22.36 4.19 2.08
N THR A 70 21.90 5.44 2.04
CA THR A 70 21.63 6.28 3.22
C THR A 70 20.13 6.39 3.50
N GLY A 71 19.79 6.78 4.73
CA GLY A 71 18.40 6.96 5.14
C GLY A 71 17.60 5.64 5.11
N PRO A 72 16.37 5.60 4.55
CA PRO A 72 15.55 4.39 4.51
C PRO A 72 16.22 3.20 3.82
N TYR A 73 17.11 3.47 2.86
CA TYR A 73 17.87 2.45 2.13
C TYR A 73 18.92 1.72 2.98
N ALA A 74 19.28 2.27 4.14
CA ALA A 74 20.16 1.59 5.11
C ALA A 74 19.44 0.49 5.89
N ILE A 75 18.11 0.55 5.98
CA ILE A 75 17.28 -0.39 6.76
C ILE A 75 16.74 -1.50 5.84
N VAL A 76 16.21 -1.14 4.68
CA VAL A 76 15.60 -2.07 3.73
C VAL A 76 15.97 -1.69 2.30
N ARG A 77 16.20 -2.69 1.43
CA ARG A 77 16.62 -2.47 0.03
C ARG A 77 15.55 -1.80 -0.85
N HIS A 78 14.28 -2.01 -0.51
CA HIS A 78 13.13 -1.48 -1.26
C HIS A 78 12.19 -0.70 -0.34
N PRO A 79 12.63 0.46 0.19
CA PRO A 79 11.85 1.21 1.16
C PRO A 79 10.53 1.72 0.55
N MET A 80 10.52 2.09 -0.73
CA MET A 80 9.30 2.49 -1.43
C MET A 80 8.22 1.39 -1.37
N TYR A 81 8.60 0.13 -1.58
CA TYR A 81 7.65 -0.99 -1.53
C TYR A 81 7.24 -1.34 -0.11
N ALA A 82 8.19 -1.39 0.83
CA ALA A 82 7.89 -1.65 2.23
C ALA A 82 6.86 -0.67 2.79
N THR A 83 7.04 0.61 2.47
CA THR A 83 6.14 1.67 2.88
C THR A 83 4.80 1.65 2.12
N ALA A 84 4.81 1.37 0.82
CA ALA A 84 3.57 1.21 0.05
C ALA A 84 2.69 0.06 0.57
N LEU A 85 3.28 -1.03 1.07
CA LEU A 85 2.55 -2.14 1.69
C LEU A 85 1.84 -1.71 2.97
N LEU A 86 2.47 -0.88 3.81
CA LEU A 86 1.83 -0.30 5.00
C LEU A 86 0.62 0.55 4.60
N MET A 87 0.78 1.39 3.57
CA MET A 87 -0.33 2.20 3.03
C MET A 87 -1.47 1.31 2.51
N LEU A 88 -1.15 0.26 1.76
CA LEU A 88 -2.14 -0.65 1.16
C LEU A 88 -2.94 -1.39 2.23
N LEU A 89 -2.30 -1.82 3.31
CA LEU A 89 -2.97 -2.44 4.48
C LEU A 89 -3.78 -1.42 5.29
N GLY A 90 -3.28 -0.18 5.40
CA GLY A 90 -3.96 0.89 6.14
C GLY A 90 -5.30 1.28 5.53
N ILE A 91 -5.45 1.26 4.20
CA ILE A 91 -6.67 1.67 3.50
C ILE A 91 -7.92 0.90 3.99
N PRO A 92 -8.01 -0.44 3.86
CA PRO A 92 -9.23 -1.15 4.25
C PRO A 92 -9.52 -1.07 5.76
N LEU A 93 -8.48 -0.96 6.60
CA LEU A 93 -8.64 -0.76 8.03
C LEU A 93 -9.19 0.63 8.36
N ALA A 94 -8.69 1.67 7.70
CA ALA A 94 -9.17 3.05 7.84
C ALA A 94 -10.63 3.18 7.42
N LEU A 95 -11.04 2.46 6.37
CA LEU A 95 -12.45 2.37 5.95
C LEU A 95 -13.29 1.42 6.82
N ALA A 96 -12.75 0.89 7.92
CA ALA A 96 -13.45 0.05 8.88
C ALA A 96 -14.16 -1.16 8.23
N SER A 97 -13.49 -1.83 7.27
CA SER A 97 -14.09 -2.91 6.49
C SER A 97 -13.21 -4.16 6.48
N TRP A 98 -13.67 -5.23 7.15
CA TRP A 98 -13.00 -6.54 7.04
C TRP A 98 -13.08 -7.11 5.63
N TRP A 99 -14.17 -6.85 4.90
CA TRP A 99 -14.29 -7.25 3.50
C TRP A 99 -13.26 -6.55 2.61
N GLY A 100 -12.95 -5.28 2.89
CA GLY A 100 -11.83 -4.58 2.27
C GLY A 100 -10.49 -5.26 2.52
N VAL A 101 -10.24 -5.73 3.75
CA VAL A 101 -9.00 -6.45 4.10
C VAL A 101 -8.91 -7.77 3.33
N VAL A 102 -10.01 -8.53 3.25
CA VAL A 102 -10.07 -9.79 2.49
C VAL A 102 -9.78 -9.53 1.00
N VAL A 103 -10.39 -8.50 0.40
CA VAL A 103 -10.13 -8.11 -0.99
C VAL A 103 -8.66 -7.73 -1.19
N CYS A 104 -8.06 -6.98 -0.25
CA CYS A 104 -6.65 -6.64 -0.28
C CYS A 104 -5.75 -7.89 -0.31
N CYS A 105 -6.02 -8.86 0.57
CA CYS A 105 -5.28 -10.11 0.62
C CYS A 105 -5.46 -10.94 -0.67
N LEU A 106 -6.69 -11.07 -1.17
CA LEU A 106 -6.99 -11.84 -2.38
C LEU A 106 -6.38 -11.21 -3.64
N ALA A 107 -6.44 -9.88 -3.77
CA ALA A 107 -5.81 -9.15 -4.86
C ALA A 107 -4.28 -9.30 -4.86
N SER A 108 -3.69 -9.44 -3.67
CA SER A 108 -2.25 -9.64 -3.48
C SER A 108 -1.82 -11.09 -3.71
N CYS A 109 -2.74 -12.05 -3.56
CA CYS A 109 -2.47 -13.48 -3.69
C CYS A 109 -2.42 -13.91 -5.16
N ARG A 110 -1.31 -13.57 -5.84
CA ARG A 110 -1.06 -14.06 -7.19
C ARG A 110 -0.52 -15.48 -7.13
N ARG A 111 -1.27 -16.47 -7.64
CA ARG A 111 -0.70 -17.79 -7.94
C ARG A 111 0.35 -17.62 -9.03
N SER A 112 1.63 -17.74 -8.70
CA SER A 112 2.68 -17.89 -9.69
C SER A 112 2.47 -19.22 -10.41
N ARG A 113 1.72 -19.21 -11.51
CA ARG A 113 1.89 -20.29 -12.49
C ARG A 113 3.28 -20.05 -13.07
N GLY A 114 4.20 -20.95 -12.71
CA GLY A 114 5.57 -20.94 -13.24
C GLY A 114 5.50 -20.86 -14.76
N ALA A 115 6.28 -19.93 -15.31
CA ALA A 115 6.73 -20.02 -16.68
C ALA A 115 7.87 -21.03 -16.74
#